data_AF-A6SVS2-F1
#
_entry.id   AF-A6SVS2-F1
#
_cell.length_a   1.000
_cell.length_b   1.000
_cell.length_c   1.000
_cell.angle_alpha   90.00
_cell.angle_beta   90.00
_cell.angle_gamma   90.00
#
_symmetry.space_group_name_H-M   'P 1'
#
loop_
_entity.id
_entity.type
_entity.pdbx_description
1 polymer ?
#
loop_
_entity_poly.entity_id
_entity_poly.type
_entity_poly.pdbx_seq_one_letter_code
_entity_poly.pdbx_strand_id
1 'polypeptide(L)'
;MHLFFICQHEVRFTWSASLKLKSDYGTGKIMGYVNITNEQNNAAGQIVELLATRIGQNRAIHPETVIAVVARLSGSFLLRSLNFDLDKLEPGAIVLSAEANERTPDLLALLSTALTSKGIPLDTQKLGGDKSLRGEEPNLSFEASITSLQDGMLLIAQENNLDFEQAAQAGTLATAFIVAECSRTISAETALNVAVYGLIEGSKTVPPLFAPIR
;
A
#
# COMPACT_ATOMS: atom_id res chain seq x y z
N MET A 1 -24.43 -8.80 4.02
CA MET A 1 -24.89 -7.39 3.87
C MET A 1 -24.15 -6.50 4.89
N HIS A 2 -22.81 -6.48 4.89
CA HIS A 2 -22.02 -5.83 5.95
C HIS A 2 -20.95 -4.83 5.49
N LEU A 3 -20.62 -4.74 4.19
CA LEU A 3 -19.63 -3.74 3.72
C LEU A 3 -20.19 -2.33 3.50
N PHE A 4 -21.53 -2.17 3.44
CA PHE A 4 -22.15 -0.84 3.28
C PHE A 4 -21.98 0.05 4.54
N PHE A 5 -21.55 -0.52 5.66
CA PHE A 5 -21.41 0.21 6.93
C PHE A 5 -20.05 0.88 7.14
N ILE A 6 -19.07 0.68 6.25
CA ILE A 6 -17.70 1.21 6.43
C ILE A 6 -17.59 2.70 6.02
N CYS A 7 -18.55 3.25 5.26
CA CYS A 7 -18.45 4.62 4.70
C CYS A 7 -19.40 5.68 5.31
N GLN A 8 -20.10 5.44 6.43
CA GLN A 8 -21.01 6.45 7.02
C GLN A 8 -20.67 6.93 8.43
N HIS A 9 -19.64 6.40 9.08
CA HIS A 9 -19.14 7.00 10.31
C HIS A 9 -17.87 7.79 9.98
N GLU A 10 -17.78 9.03 10.47
CA GLU A 10 -16.54 9.84 10.51
C GLU A 10 -15.37 8.93 10.92
N VAL A 11 -14.61 8.43 9.95
CA VAL A 11 -13.41 7.65 10.23
C VAL A 11 -12.35 8.67 10.62
N ARG A 12 -12.23 8.94 11.93
CA ARG A 12 -11.10 9.69 12.46
C ARG A 12 -9.84 8.85 12.29
N PHE A 13 -9.16 9.06 11.17
CA PHE A 13 -7.83 8.52 10.87
C PHE A 13 -6.80 9.17 11.78
N THR A 14 -6.61 8.63 12.99
CA THR A 14 -5.53 9.06 13.88
C THR A 14 -4.52 7.94 14.03
N TRP A 15 -3.44 7.98 13.27
CA TRP A 15 -2.22 7.26 13.63
C TRP A 15 -1.47 8.10 14.66
N SER A 16 -1.16 7.53 15.83
CA SER A 16 -0.33 8.20 16.83
C SER A 16 1.02 8.57 16.21
N ALA A 17 1.45 9.82 16.37
CA ALA A 17 2.62 10.46 15.76
C ALA A 17 4.00 9.88 16.19
N SER A 18 4.07 8.60 16.56
CA SER A 18 5.32 7.92 16.91
C SER A 18 5.22 6.42 16.68
N LEU A 19 5.14 6.01 15.42
CA LEU A 19 5.51 4.65 15.00
C LEU A 19 7.04 4.53 15.08
N LYS A 20 7.56 4.19 16.27
CA LYS A 20 8.99 3.94 16.48
C LYS A 20 9.32 2.53 15.98
N LEU A 21 9.81 2.43 14.74
CA LEU A 21 10.38 1.20 14.19
C LEU A 21 11.63 0.82 15.00
N LYS A 22 11.62 -0.32 15.69
CA LYS A 22 12.83 -1.03 16.11
C LYS A 22 13.00 -2.23 15.19
N SER A 23 13.94 -2.14 14.26
CA SER A 23 14.44 -3.30 13.54
C SER A 23 15.73 -3.74 14.22
N ASP A 24 15.89 -5.04 14.45
CA ASP A 24 17.12 -5.65 14.96
C ASP A 24 17.55 -6.71 13.94
N TYR A 25 18.34 -6.27 12.95
CA TYR A 25 19.06 -7.16 12.05
C TYR A 25 20.52 -6.74 12.09
N GLY A 26 21.36 -7.65 12.60
CA GLY A 26 22.76 -7.44 12.97
C GLY A 26 23.73 -7.20 11.81
N THR A 27 23.56 -6.11 11.07
CA THR A 27 24.58 -5.55 10.17
C THR A 27 24.61 -4.05 10.38
N GLY A 28 25.79 -3.50 10.72
CA GLY A 28 25.99 -2.11 11.18
C GLY A 28 25.74 -1.00 10.14
N LYS A 29 24.59 -1.00 9.47
CA LYS A 29 24.06 0.11 8.67
C LYS A 29 23.13 0.92 9.58
N ILE A 30 23.37 2.22 9.72
CA ILE A 30 22.56 3.10 10.57
C ILE A 30 21.16 3.17 9.94
N MET A 31 20.20 2.47 10.53
CA MET A 31 18.84 2.31 9.99
C MET A 31 18.04 3.61 10.08
N GLY A 32 17.47 4.02 8.94
CA GLY A 32 16.60 5.19 8.84
C GLY A 32 15.29 4.95 9.60
N TYR A 33 14.98 5.82 10.55
CA TYR A 33 13.67 5.86 11.19
C TYR A 33 12.67 6.48 10.20
N VAL A 34 11.64 5.74 9.80
CA VAL A 34 10.51 6.34 9.07
C VAL A 34 9.66 7.11 10.08
N ASN A 35 9.80 8.43 10.09
CA ASN A 35 8.96 9.31 10.90
C ASN A 35 7.76 9.77 10.07
N ILE A 36 6.60 9.14 10.30
CA ILE A 36 5.36 9.47 9.59
C ILE A 36 4.86 10.85 10.04
N THR A 37 4.70 11.77 9.09
CA THR A 37 4.19 13.12 9.35
C THR A 37 2.65 13.14 9.41
N ASN A 38 2.08 14.27 9.86
CA ASN A 38 0.64 14.47 9.86
C ASN A 38 0.05 14.50 8.45
N GLU A 39 0.80 15.04 7.50
CA GLU A 39 0.44 15.13 6.08
C GLU A 39 0.33 13.73 5.47
N GLN A 40 1.26 12.83 5.80
CA GLN A 40 1.19 11.42 5.36
C GLN A 40 0.00 10.68 5.96
N ASN A 41 -0.33 10.95 7.22
CA ASN A 41 -1.51 10.39 7.87
C ASN A 41 -2.82 10.92 7.25
N ASN A 42 -2.87 12.21 6.94
CA ASN A 42 -4.02 12.83 6.27
C ASN A 42 -4.21 12.23 4.87
N ALA A 43 -3.13 12.16 4.09
CA ALA A 43 -3.13 11.55 2.76
C ALA A 43 -3.57 10.07 2.81
N ALA A 44 -3.16 9.30 3.82
CA ALA A 44 -3.60 7.92 3.99
C ALA A 44 -5.13 7.81 4.14
N GLY A 45 -5.76 8.72 4.90
CA GLY A 45 -7.21 8.80 5.00
C GLY A 45 -7.88 9.13 3.67
N GLN A 46 -7.38 10.14 2.96
CA GLN A 46 -7.88 10.53 1.63
C GLN A 46 -7.73 9.40 0.59
N ILE A 47 -6.65 8.61 0.66
CA ILE A 47 -6.46 7.43 -0.22
C ILE A 47 -7.52 6.37 0.05
N VAL A 48 -7.90 6.14 1.31
CA VAL A 48 -9.01 5.22 1.66
C VAL A 48 -10.34 5.72 1.14
N GLU A 49 -10.62 7.02 1.23
CA GLU A 49 -11.82 7.63 0.64
C GLU A 49 -11.84 7.53 -0.89
N LEU A 50 -10.70 7.73 -1.54
CA LEU A 50 -10.54 7.55 -2.99
C LEU A 50 -10.86 6.10 -3.40
N LEU A 51 -10.34 5.11 -2.67
CA LEU A 51 -10.62 3.69 -2.91
C LEU A 51 -12.11 3.37 -2.78
N ALA A 52 -12.75 3.85 -1.70
CA ALA A 52 -14.17 3.66 -1.48
C ALA A 52 -15.00 4.26 -2.63
N THR A 53 -14.62 5.44 -3.10
CA THR A 53 -15.29 6.13 -4.21
C THR A 53 -15.08 5.43 -5.55
N ARG A 54 -13.92 4.81 -5.82
CA ARG A 54 -13.62 4.24 -7.14
C ARG A 54 -13.96 2.76 -7.27
N ILE A 55 -13.81 1.99 -6.19
CA ILE A 55 -13.98 0.53 -6.22
C ILE A 55 -15.28 0.11 -5.50
N GLY A 56 -15.77 0.91 -4.55
CA GLY A 56 -16.95 0.57 -3.74
C GLY A 56 -18.31 0.88 -4.37
N GLN A 57 -18.36 1.53 -5.53
CA GLN A 57 -19.61 2.13 -6.03
C GLN A 57 -20.71 1.15 -6.46
N ASN A 58 -20.42 -0.11 -6.80
CA ASN A 58 -21.40 -0.94 -7.52
C ASN A 58 -21.53 -2.42 -7.09
N ARG A 59 -20.81 -2.93 -6.08
CA ARG A 59 -20.88 -4.36 -5.67
C ARG A 59 -20.27 -4.60 -4.28
N ALA A 60 -20.49 -5.81 -3.75
CA ALA A 60 -19.66 -6.33 -2.67
C ALA A 60 -18.19 -6.26 -3.10
N ILE A 61 -17.40 -5.49 -2.37
CA ILE A 61 -15.97 -5.33 -2.63
C ILE A 61 -15.28 -6.66 -2.33
N HIS A 62 -14.59 -7.22 -3.32
CA HIS A 62 -13.71 -8.37 -3.13
C HIS A 62 -12.48 -7.93 -2.30
N PRO A 63 -12.32 -8.40 -1.04
CA PRO A 63 -11.31 -7.86 -0.11
C PRO A 63 -9.89 -7.88 -0.68
N GLU A 64 -9.50 -9.00 -1.28
CA GLU A 64 -8.19 -9.21 -1.90
C GLU A 64 -7.95 -8.21 -3.03
N THR A 65 -9.00 -7.82 -3.76
CA THR A 65 -8.87 -6.82 -4.83
C THR A 65 -8.53 -5.44 -4.27
N VAL A 66 -9.22 -4.98 -3.24
CA VAL A 66 -8.94 -3.63 -2.69
C VAL A 66 -7.60 -3.59 -1.99
N ILE A 67 -7.24 -4.65 -1.26
CA ILE A 67 -5.91 -4.77 -0.65
C ILE A 67 -4.82 -4.75 -1.73
N ALA A 68 -4.93 -5.59 -2.75
CA ALA A 68 -3.94 -5.66 -3.82
C ALA A 68 -3.80 -4.32 -4.55
N VAL A 69 -4.92 -3.64 -4.83
CA VAL A 69 -4.91 -2.37 -5.55
C VAL A 69 -4.16 -1.28 -4.77
N VAL A 70 -4.49 -1.08 -3.48
CA VAL A 70 -3.81 -0.03 -2.68
C VAL A 70 -2.34 -0.36 -2.43
N ALA A 71 -2.02 -1.65 -2.25
CA ALA A 71 -0.65 -2.12 -2.08
C ALA A 71 0.19 -1.92 -3.35
N ARG A 72 -0.34 -2.29 -4.52
CA ARG A 72 0.30 -2.05 -5.84
C ARG A 72 0.54 -0.57 -6.08
N LEU A 73 -0.43 0.26 -5.70
CA LEU A 73 -0.34 1.70 -5.86
C LEU A 73 0.77 2.30 -4.99
N SER A 74 0.84 1.89 -3.73
CA SER A 74 1.93 2.25 -2.82
C SER A 74 3.30 1.84 -3.37
N GLY A 75 3.44 0.58 -3.81
CA GLY A 75 4.68 0.10 -4.43
C GLY A 75 5.07 0.86 -5.70
N SER A 76 4.09 1.23 -6.53
CA SER A 76 4.33 1.98 -7.77
C SER A 76 4.84 3.40 -7.50
N PHE A 77 4.36 4.04 -6.43
CA PHE A 77 4.87 5.33 -5.99
C PHE A 77 6.30 5.21 -5.43
N LEU A 78 6.62 4.12 -4.73
CA LEU A 78 8.00 3.85 -4.33
C LEU A 78 8.90 3.69 -5.56
N LEU A 79 8.49 2.90 -6.56
CA LEU A 79 9.30 2.72 -7.76
C LEU A 79 9.57 4.06 -8.48
N ARG A 80 8.57 4.95 -8.53
CA ARG A 80 8.73 6.31 -9.07
C ARG A 80 9.66 7.20 -8.26
N SER A 81 9.78 6.98 -6.95
CA SER A 81 10.69 7.76 -6.11
C SER A 81 12.17 7.41 -6.34
N LEU A 82 12.47 6.31 -7.02
CA LEU A 82 13.83 5.85 -7.29
C LEU A 82 14.50 6.55 -8.49
N ASN A 83 13.84 7.54 -9.09
CA ASN A 83 14.36 8.36 -10.20
C ASN A 83 14.86 7.55 -11.42
N PHE A 84 14.30 6.36 -11.65
CA PHE A 84 14.52 5.63 -12.89
C PHE A 84 13.81 6.32 -14.06
N ASP A 85 14.37 6.17 -15.25
CA ASP A 85 13.76 6.63 -16.49
C ASP A 85 12.67 5.65 -16.94
N LEU A 86 11.57 5.62 -16.18
CA LEU A 86 10.45 4.70 -16.39
C LEU A 86 9.71 4.99 -17.70
N ASP A 87 9.79 6.21 -18.22
CA ASP A 87 9.14 6.64 -19.47
C ASP A 87 9.71 5.92 -20.71
N LYS A 88 10.91 5.35 -20.60
CA LYS A 88 11.54 4.53 -21.66
C LYS A 88 11.21 3.05 -21.58
N LEU A 89 10.48 2.63 -20.55
CA LEU A 89 10.12 1.24 -20.33
C LEU A 89 8.63 1.02 -20.65
N GLU A 90 8.29 -0.18 -21.08
CA GLU A 90 6.91 -0.55 -21.34
C GLU A 90 6.15 -0.73 -20.01
N PRO A 91 4.95 -0.14 -19.84
CA PRO A 91 4.09 -0.44 -18.71
C PRO A 91 3.86 -1.95 -18.55
N GLY A 92 3.92 -2.45 -17.32
CA GLY A 92 3.86 -3.88 -17.02
C GLY A 92 5.19 -4.62 -17.10
N ALA A 93 6.27 -4.00 -17.62
CA ALA A 93 7.58 -4.63 -17.61
C ALA A 93 8.15 -4.76 -16.19
N ILE A 94 8.95 -5.80 -15.95
CA ILE A 94 9.61 -6.01 -14.66
C ILE A 94 10.88 -5.16 -14.56
N VAL A 95 11.01 -4.42 -13.47
CA VAL A 95 12.19 -3.64 -13.14
C VAL A 95 13.09 -4.44 -12.18
N LEU A 96 14.24 -4.89 -12.69
CA LEU A 96 15.27 -5.53 -11.87
C LEU A 96 16.20 -4.48 -11.29
N SER A 97 15.90 -4.02 -10.07
CA SER A 97 16.67 -2.99 -9.39
C SER A 97 17.12 -3.45 -8.00
N ALA A 98 18.42 -3.33 -7.74
CA ALA A 98 18.98 -3.54 -6.40
C ALA A 98 18.41 -2.51 -5.41
N GLU A 99 18.19 -1.28 -5.86
CA GLU A 99 17.66 -0.22 -5.01
C GLU A 99 16.19 -0.47 -4.63
N ALA A 100 15.36 -0.95 -5.57
CA ALA A 100 14.01 -1.39 -5.24
C ALA A 100 14.00 -2.55 -4.23
N ASN A 101 14.98 -3.46 -4.30
CA ASN A 101 15.14 -4.54 -3.33
C ASN A 101 15.55 -4.04 -1.94
N GLU A 102 16.31 -2.95 -1.86
CA GLU A 102 16.71 -2.33 -0.58
C GLU A 102 15.59 -1.50 0.04
N ARG A 103 14.76 -0.82 -0.76
CA ARG A 103 13.73 0.12 -0.26
C ARG A 103 12.37 -0.52 -0.01
N THR A 104 12.00 -1.59 -0.73
CA THR A 104 10.72 -2.29 -0.50
C THR A 104 10.58 -2.81 0.95
N PRO A 105 11.63 -3.36 1.60
CA PRO A 105 11.59 -3.75 3.00
C PRO A 105 11.16 -2.64 3.97
N ASP A 106 11.44 -1.36 3.66
CA ASP A 106 11.05 -0.23 4.51
C ASP A 106 9.52 -0.08 4.56
N LEU A 107 8.83 -0.23 3.41
CA LEU A 107 7.37 -0.22 3.36
C LEU A 107 6.77 -1.45 4.07
N LEU A 108 7.40 -2.62 3.97
CA LEU A 108 6.96 -3.81 4.69
C LEU A 108 7.09 -3.63 6.22
N ALA A 109 8.18 -3.02 6.68
CA ALA A 109 8.36 -2.68 8.09
C ALA A 109 7.30 -1.67 8.58
N LEU A 110 6.98 -0.67 7.76
CA LEU A 110 5.92 0.29 8.05
C LEU A 110 4.54 -0.40 8.13
N LEU A 111 4.19 -1.23 7.14
CA LEU A 111 2.96 -2.02 7.13
C LEU A 111 2.83 -2.88 8.40
N SER A 112 3.89 -3.61 8.73
CA SER A 112 3.96 -4.46 9.93
C SER A 112 3.69 -3.69 11.21
N THR A 113 4.33 -2.53 11.34
CA THR A 113 4.25 -1.73 12.55
C THR A 113 2.89 -1.04 12.68
N ALA A 114 2.33 -0.57 11.56
CA ALA A 114 0.98 -0.04 11.48
C ALA A 114 -0.06 -1.11 11.89
N LEU A 115 0.03 -2.33 11.37
CA LEU A 115 -0.86 -3.43 11.74
C LEU A 115 -0.72 -3.86 13.20
N THR A 116 0.52 -3.95 13.70
CA THR A 116 0.78 -4.26 15.11
C THR A 116 0.14 -3.23 16.04
N SER A 117 0.21 -1.94 15.70
CA SER A 117 -0.46 -0.89 16.48
C SER A 117 -1.99 -0.98 16.49
N LYS A 118 -2.58 -1.71 15.54
CA LYS A 118 -4.01 -2.06 15.48
C LYS A 118 -4.34 -3.40 16.15
N GLY A 119 -3.38 -4.03 16.82
CA GLY A 119 -3.58 -5.32 17.49
C GLY A 119 -3.58 -6.52 16.55
N ILE A 120 -3.06 -6.36 15.32
CA ILE A 120 -2.87 -7.44 14.36
C ILE A 120 -1.36 -7.73 14.29
N PRO A 121 -0.83 -8.58 15.20
CA PRO A 121 0.59 -8.90 15.20
C PRO A 121 0.95 -9.68 13.94
N LEU A 122 2.05 -9.29 13.30
CA LEU A 122 2.58 -10.06 12.18
C LEU A 122 3.41 -11.23 12.69
N ASP A 123 2.99 -12.43 12.32
CA ASP A 123 3.83 -13.62 12.39
C ASP A 123 4.62 -13.74 11.09
N THR A 124 5.81 -13.15 11.07
CA THR A 124 6.68 -13.16 9.88
C THR A 124 7.12 -14.56 9.46
N GLN A 125 7.00 -15.57 10.35
CA GLN A 125 7.28 -16.96 10.02
C GLN A 125 6.18 -17.62 9.19
N LYS A 126 4.98 -17.02 9.15
CA LYS A 126 3.83 -17.49 8.35
C LYS A 126 3.70 -16.80 6.99
N LEU A 127 4.54 -15.81 6.71
CA LEU A 127 4.55 -15.10 5.44
C LEU A 127 5.14 -15.96 4.32
N GLY A 128 4.41 -16.11 3.21
CA GLY A 128 4.91 -16.69 1.95
C GLY A 128 5.22 -18.20 1.93
N GLY A 129 5.05 -18.92 3.05
CA GLY A 129 5.35 -20.36 3.15
C GLY A 129 4.17 -21.29 2.83
N ASP A 130 2.94 -20.84 3.07
CA ASP A 130 1.73 -21.65 2.89
C ASP A 130 0.90 -21.14 1.71
N LYS A 131 0.76 -21.96 0.66
CA LYS A 131 -0.04 -21.64 -0.53
C LYS A 131 -1.52 -21.44 -0.20
N SER A 132 -2.02 -22.02 0.89
CA SER A 132 -3.41 -21.84 1.33
C SER A 132 -3.69 -20.42 1.85
N LEU A 133 -2.64 -19.69 2.26
CA LEU A 133 -2.73 -18.32 2.77
C LEU A 133 -2.46 -17.26 1.70
N ARG A 134 -2.36 -17.64 0.41
CA ARG A 134 -2.17 -16.68 -0.69
C ARG A 134 -3.38 -15.76 -0.88
N GLY A 135 -4.57 -16.23 -0.54
CA GLY A 135 -5.84 -15.56 -0.82
C GLY A 135 -6.37 -15.86 -2.22
N GLU A 136 -7.58 -15.39 -2.49
CA GLU A 136 -8.15 -15.44 -3.83
C GLU A 136 -7.46 -14.44 -4.77
N GLU A 137 -7.47 -14.74 -6.07
CA GLU A 137 -6.84 -13.88 -7.06
C GLU A 137 -7.58 -12.53 -7.13
N PRO A 138 -6.87 -11.38 -7.07
CA PRO A 138 -7.49 -10.08 -7.25
C PRO A 138 -8.24 -9.98 -8.59
N ASN A 139 -9.44 -9.40 -8.56
CA ASN A 139 -10.30 -9.26 -9.75
C ASN A 139 -9.79 -8.18 -10.73
N LEU A 140 -8.78 -7.40 -10.35
CA LEU A 140 -8.16 -6.39 -11.18
C LEU A 140 -6.71 -6.76 -11.46
N SER A 141 -6.31 -6.63 -12.73
CA SER A 141 -4.91 -6.72 -13.13
C SER A 141 -4.11 -5.56 -12.51
N PHE A 142 -2.77 -5.68 -12.54
CA PHE A 142 -1.88 -4.59 -12.13
C PHE A 142 -2.23 -3.28 -12.86
N GLU A 143 -2.25 -3.29 -14.20
CA GLU A 143 -2.53 -2.11 -15.02
C GLU A 143 -3.89 -1.47 -14.71
N ALA A 144 -4.95 -2.29 -14.57
CA ALA A 144 -6.27 -1.80 -14.22
C ALA A 144 -6.31 -1.20 -12.80
N SER A 145 -5.58 -1.80 -11.85
CA SER A 145 -5.46 -1.30 -10.48
C SER A 145 -4.84 0.10 -10.46
N ILE A 146 -3.70 0.26 -11.15
CA ILE A 146 -2.94 1.51 -11.14
C ILE A 146 -3.69 2.61 -11.90
N THR A 147 -4.19 2.31 -13.11
CA THR A 147 -4.91 3.28 -13.95
C THR A 147 -6.14 3.85 -13.25
N SER A 148 -6.82 3.05 -12.41
CA SER A 148 -8.05 3.47 -11.75
C SER A 148 -7.84 4.52 -10.65
N LEU A 149 -6.63 4.62 -10.07
CA LEU A 149 -6.39 5.39 -8.85
C LEU A 149 -5.15 6.29 -8.87
N GLN A 150 -4.17 6.04 -9.74
CA GLN A 150 -2.87 6.70 -9.63
C GLN A 150 -2.94 8.23 -9.76
N ASP A 151 -3.81 8.73 -10.64
CA ASP A 151 -3.96 10.17 -10.80
C ASP A 151 -4.62 10.79 -9.56
N GLY A 152 -5.57 10.10 -8.94
CA GLY A 152 -6.18 10.53 -7.69
C GLY A 152 -5.18 10.55 -6.53
N MET A 153 -4.33 9.53 -6.42
CA MET A 153 -3.28 9.51 -5.41
C MET A 153 -2.19 10.55 -5.68
N LEU A 154 -1.89 10.84 -6.95
CA LEU A 154 -0.98 11.94 -7.32
C LEU A 154 -1.53 13.29 -6.85
N LEU A 155 -2.82 13.55 -7.08
CA LEU A 155 -3.48 14.78 -6.60
C LEU A 155 -3.44 14.87 -5.07
N ILE A 156 -3.77 13.78 -4.36
CA ILE A 156 -3.68 13.73 -2.89
C ILE A 156 -2.26 14.03 -2.42
N ALA A 157 -1.23 13.45 -3.06
CA ALA A 157 0.16 13.71 -2.72
C ALA A 157 0.51 15.19 -2.92
N GLN A 158 0.09 15.80 -4.04
CA GLN A 158 0.31 17.22 -4.33
C GLN A 158 -0.39 18.14 -3.32
N GLU A 159 -1.65 17.86 -2.97
CA GLU A 159 -2.42 18.63 -1.98
C GLU A 159 -1.78 18.61 -0.59
N ASN A 160 -1.09 17.52 -0.25
CA ASN A 160 -0.40 17.35 1.03
C ASN A 160 1.11 17.67 0.95
N ASN A 161 1.61 18.18 -0.18
CA ASN A 161 3.03 18.47 -0.43
C ASN A 161 3.95 17.26 -0.18
N LEU A 162 3.50 16.06 -0.58
CA LEU A 162 4.26 14.82 -0.45
C LEU A 162 5.05 14.54 -1.72
N ASP A 163 6.31 14.12 -1.56
CA ASP A 163 7.04 13.49 -2.66
C ASP A 163 6.54 12.06 -2.90
N PHE A 164 7.08 11.39 -3.93
CA PHE A 164 6.66 10.03 -4.27
C PHE A 164 6.96 9.00 -3.18
N GLU A 165 8.05 9.16 -2.42
CA GLU A 165 8.39 8.25 -1.33
C GLU A 165 7.41 8.42 -0.17
N GLN A 166 7.13 9.66 0.23
CA GLN A 166 6.18 9.99 1.28
C GLN A 166 4.76 9.56 0.91
N ALA A 167 4.37 9.72 -0.36
CA ALA A 167 3.12 9.20 -0.89
C ALA A 167 3.08 7.66 -0.85
N ALA A 168 4.18 6.97 -1.20
CA ALA A 168 4.27 5.52 -1.06
C ALA A 168 4.04 5.08 0.40
N GLN A 169 4.64 5.76 1.36
CA GLN A 169 4.44 5.53 2.79
C GLN A 169 2.99 5.78 3.22
N ALA A 170 2.35 6.87 2.75
CA ALA A 170 0.94 7.14 2.99
C ALA A 170 0.04 6.04 2.41
N GLY A 171 0.33 5.56 1.21
CA GLY A 171 -0.35 4.40 0.60
C GLY A 171 -0.16 3.11 1.38
N THR A 172 1.01 2.91 2.00
CA THR A 172 1.26 1.77 2.91
C THR A 172 0.41 1.87 4.18
N LEU A 173 0.23 3.06 4.75
CA LEU A 173 -0.66 3.26 5.90
C LEU A 173 -2.13 3.00 5.54
N ALA A 174 -2.56 3.47 4.36
CA ALA A 174 -3.88 3.14 3.81
C ALA A 174 -4.04 1.62 3.62
N THR A 175 -3.01 0.95 3.10
CA THR A 175 -2.98 -0.51 2.98
C THR A 175 -3.16 -1.20 4.34
N ALA A 176 -2.42 -0.76 5.37
CA ALA A 176 -2.55 -1.30 6.72
C ALA A 176 -3.97 -1.14 7.29
N PHE A 177 -4.60 0.01 7.03
CA PHE A 177 -6.00 0.24 7.41
C PHE A 177 -6.93 -0.75 6.71
N ILE A 178 -6.85 -0.87 5.39
CA ILE A 178 -7.70 -1.78 4.61
C ILE A 178 -7.50 -3.24 5.03
N VAL A 179 -6.25 -3.68 5.24
CA VAL A 179 -5.94 -5.04 5.74
C VAL A 179 -6.62 -5.28 7.08
N ALA A 180 -6.56 -4.31 8.01
CA ALA A 180 -7.21 -4.43 9.30
C ALA A 180 -8.74 -4.59 9.17
N GLU A 181 -9.38 -3.79 8.32
CA GLU A 181 -10.82 -3.87 8.08
C GLU A 181 -11.24 -5.19 7.41
N CYS A 182 -10.44 -5.69 6.47
CA CYS A 182 -10.71 -6.93 5.74
C CYS A 182 -10.34 -8.21 6.51
N SER A 183 -9.53 -8.11 7.58
CA SER A 183 -9.02 -9.27 8.33
C SER A 183 -10.11 -10.17 8.90
N ARG A 184 -11.30 -9.61 9.20
CA ARG A 184 -12.47 -10.38 9.68
C ARG A 184 -13.14 -11.23 8.59
N THR A 185 -12.89 -10.92 7.32
CA THR A 185 -13.49 -11.61 6.18
C THR A 185 -12.56 -12.67 5.62
N ILE A 186 -11.27 -12.37 5.46
CA ILE A 186 -10.32 -13.25 4.76
C ILE A 186 -9.18 -13.75 5.64
N SER A 187 -9.20 -13.54 6.96
CA SER A 187 -8.09 -13.69 7.91
C SER A 187 -7.00 -12.61 7.77
N ALA A 188 -6.31 -12.32 8.87
CA ALA A 188 -5.23 -11.34 8.90
C ALA A 188 -4.02 -11.80 8.07
N GLU A 189 -3.65 -13.07 8.16
CA GLU A 189 -2.52 -13.66 7.46
C GLU A 189 -2.70 -13.61 5.93
N THR A 190 -3.90 -13.94 5.45
CA THR A 190 -4.21 -13.87 4.02
C THR A 190 -4.24 -12.43 3.52
N ALA A 191 -4.93 -11.53 4.24
CA ALA A 191 -4.98 -10.11 3.89
C ALA A 191 -3.57 -9.50 3.81
N LEU A 192 -2.71 -9.85 4.76
CA LEU A 192 -1.31 -9.45 4.77
C LEU A 192 -0.53 -10.02 3.59
N ASN A 193 -0.66 -11.30 3.27
CA ASN A 193 0.02 -11.89 2.11
C ASN A 193 -0.36 -11.16 0.82
N VAL A 194 -1.66 -10.88 0.62
CA VAL A 194 -2.12 -10.09 -0.54
C VAL A 194 -1.48 -8.70 -0.56
N ALA A 195 -1.38 -8.01 0.58
CA ALA A 195 -0.73 -6.71 0.68
C ALA A 195 0.77 -6.77 0.36
N VAL A 196 1.49 -7.77 0.89
CA VAL A 196 2.92 -7.97 0.64
C VAL A 196 3.18 -8.23 -0.84
N TYR A 197 2.42 -9.15 -1.46
CA TYR A 197 2.52 -9.41 -2.89
C TYR A 197 2.23 -8.17 -3.72
N GLY A 198 1.17 -7.42 -3.39
CA GLY A 198 0.82 -6.19 -4.08
C GLY A 198 1.90 -5.11 -3.97
N LEU A 199 2.50 -4.92 -2.79
CA LEU A 199 3.62 -3.98 -2.59
C LEU A 199 4.83 -4.34 -3.44
N ILE A 200 5.20 -5.63 -3.46
CA ILE A 200 6.33 -6.13 -4.25
C ILE A 200 6.04 -6.02 -5.75
N GLU A 201 4.83 -6.37 -6.18
CA GLU A 201 4.40 -6.24 -7.57
C GLU A 201 4.48 -4.76 -8.00
N GLY A 202 3.97 -3.84 -7.18
CA GLY A 202 4.04 -2.40 -7.46
C GLY A 202 5.45 -1.84 -7.47
N SER A 203 6.32 -2.27 -6.56
CA SER A 203 7.69 -1.75 -6.49
C SER A 203 8.63 -2.30 -7.55
N LYS A 204 8.18 -3.28 -8.34
CA LYS A 204 8.99 -3.98 -9.36
C LYS A 204 8.36 -4.05 -10.73
N THR A 205 7.20 -3.41 -10.94
CA THR A 205 6.52 -3.41 -12.24
C THR A 205 6.36 -1.97 -12.71
N VAL A 206 6.77 -1.69 -13.95
CA VAL A 206 6.65 -0.35 -14.55
C VAL A 206 5.17 0.05 -14.54
N PRO A 207 4.79 1.11 -13.81
CA PRO A 207 3.40 1.55 -13.77
C PRO A 207 3.05 2.28 -15.07
N PRO A 208 1.78 2.29 -15.49
CA PRO A 208 1.31 3.15 -16.58
C PRO A 208 1.65 4.62 -16.31
N LEU A 209 1.84 5.41 -17.37
CA LEU A 209 2.04 6.85 -17.22
C LEU A 209 0.83 7.51 -16.54
N PHE A 210 1.07 8.61 -15.84
CA PHE A 210 -0.01 9.45 -15.35
C PHE A 210 -0.83 9.99 -16.52
N ALA A 211 -2.13 10.15 -16.34
CA ALA A 211 -2.94 10.81 -17.36
C ALA A 211 -2.42 12.25 -17.55
N PRO A 212 -2.39 12.77 -18.79
CA PRO A 212 -2.08 14.17 -19.00
C PRO A 212 -3.11 15.03 -18.25
N ILE A 213 -2.64 15.97 -17.45
CA ILE A 213 -3.48 16.94 -16.74
C ILE A 213 -4.32 17.66 -17.81
N ARG A 214 -5.65 17.51 -17.74
CA ARG A 214 -6.60 18.20 -18.62
C ARG A 214 -7.19 19.42 -17.93
#